data_AF-A0A8E2DVY5-F1
#
_entry.id   AF-A0A8E2DVY5-F1
#
_cell.length_a   1.000
_cell.length_b   1.000
_cell.length_c   1.000
_cell.angle_alpha   90.00
_cell.angle_beta   90.00
_cell.angle_gamma   90.00
#
_symmetry.space_group_name_H-M   'P 1'
#
loop_
_entity.id
_entity.type
_entity.pdbx_description
1 polymer ?
#
loop_
_entity_poly.entity_id
_entity_poly.type
_entity_poly.pdbx_seq_one_letter_code
_entity_poly.pdbx_strand_id
1 'polypeptide(L)'
;MTLTFRAWTSFVTSETRRNIQSLDILRDLGDAQKQIELHADGKGMHTLDAIIEAAKEHILRNADTYPPGWLEQFKIHLERLENDAPTCEIITFPGFMSGPNPPEPGKKYLSIFASLNQCFSRDTIHGASNDPQQDPEFDPHYFEEEIWFEFIKLLRNLGQTTPLKDLIVKETNPGLNVTTDNDL
;
A
#
# COMPACT_ATOMS: atom_id res chain seq x y z
N MET A 1 29.94 20.53 -12.60
CA MET A 1 28.96 20.67 -11.49
C MET A 1 28.21 19.36 -11.44
N THR A 2 28.69 18.44 -10.59
CA THR A 2 28.26 17.04 -10.59
C THR A 2 27.17 16.89 -9.53
N LEU A 3 25.92 16.73 -9.95
CA LEU A 3 24.79 16.42 -9.07
C LEU A 3 24.89 14.96 -8.65
N THR A 4 25.39 14.73 -7.45
CA THR A 4 25.27 13.45 -6.74
C THR A 4 23.83 13.33 -6.25
N PHE A 5 22.99 12.62 -7.00
CA PHE A 5 21.68 12.17 -6.51
C PHE A 5 21.91 11.07 -5.46
N ARG A 6 21.64 11.38 -4.20
CA ARG A 6 21.41 10.39 -3.15
C ARG A 6 20.06 10.69 -2.50
N ALA A 7 19.00 10.19 -3.12
CA ALA A 7 17.71 10.02 -2.48
C ALA A 7 17.44 8.51 -2.44
N TRP A 8 17.94 7.88 -1.38
CA TRP A 8 17.46 6.59 -0.91
C TRP A 8 17.08 6.82 0.54
N THR A 9 15.78 6.88 0.81
CA THR A 9 15.26 6.71 2.16
C THR A 9 14.26 5.57 2.09
N SER A 10 14.78 4.37 1.81
CA SER A 10 14.03 3.14 2.06
C SER A 10 13.99 2.94 3.56
N PHE A 11 12.79 2.97 4.15
CA PHE A 11 12.61 2.47 5.50
C PHE A 11 12.46 0.95 5.39
N VAL A 12 13.61 0.25 5.34
CA VAL A 12 13.62 -1.20 5.50
C VAL A 12 13.29 -1.49 6.96
N THR A 13 12.06 -1.92 7.23
CA THR A 13 11.66 -2.49 8.52
C THR A 13 12.24 -3.90 8.66
N SER A 14 13.57 -3.98 8.79
CA SER A 14 14.23 -5.22 9.21
C SER A 14 14.65 -5.08 10.67
N GLU A 15 14.18 -6.04 11.47
CA GLU A 15 14.41 -6.17 12.90
C GLU A 15 15.85 -5.86 13.33
N THR A 16 16.01 -4.82 14.15
CA THR A 16 17.07 -4.79 15.15
C THR A 16 16.44 -4.57 16.52
N ARG A 17 16.43 -5.63 17.33
CA ARG A 17 15.89 -5.73 18.70
C ARG A 17 16.63 -4.83 19.71
N ARG A 18 16.66 -3.51 19.53
CA ARG A 18 17.21 -2.57 20.52
C ARG A 18 16.51 -1.22 20.44
N ASN A 19 15.62 -0.92 21.40
CA ASN A 19 15.22 0.44 21.82
C ASN A 19 15.16 1.52 20.72
N ILE A 20 14.58 1.22 19.57
CA ILE A 20 14.28 2.22 18.55
C ILE A 20 12.82 2.58 18.74
N GLN A 21 12.54 3.86 19.04
CA GLN A 21 11.19 4.40 18.86
C GLN A 21 10.88 4.37 17.36
N SER A 22 10.21 3.31 16.91
CA SER A 22 9.65 3.28 15.56
C SER A 22 8.43 4.19 15.53
N LEU A 23 8.19 4.83 14.37
CA LEU A 23 6.93 5.54 14.10
C LEU A 23 5.70 4.61 14.13
N ASP A 24 5.94 3.30 14.13
CA ASP A 24 4.95 2.25 14.27
C ASP A 24 4.53 2.09 15.74
N ILE A 25 3.56 2.91 16.15
CA ILE A 25 2.96 2.90 17.50
C ILE A 25 2.22 1.59 17.81
N LEU A 26 1.84 0.83 16.79
CA LEU A 26 1.15 -0.47 16.95
C LEU A 26 2.07 -1.57 17.49
N ARG A 27 3.39 -1.34 17.57
CA ARG A 27 4.29 -2.29 18.25
C ARG A 27 4.19 -2.23 19.77
N ASP A 28 3.57 -1.18 20.32
CA ASP A 28 3.19 -1.15 21.73
C ASP A 28 1.84 -1.87 21.90
N LEU A 29 1.81 -2.90 22.73
CA LEU A 29 0.61 -3.72 22.94
C LEU A 29 -0.58 -2.91 23.49
N GLY A 30 -0.32 -1.86 24.27
CA GLY A 30 -1.36 -1.01 24.83
C GLY A 30 -1.98 -0.11 23.77
N ASP A 31 -1.16 0.50 22.92
CA ASP A 31 -1.64 1.33 21.82
C ASP A 31 -2.29 0.50 20.71
N ALA A 32 -1.77 -0.71 20.41
CA ALA A 32 -2.39 -1.63 19.46
C ALA A 32 -3.81 -2.03 19.88
N GLN A 33 -3.98 -2.45 21.15
CA GLN A 33 -5.29 -2.82 21.69
C GLN A 33 -6.29 -1.67 21.59
N LYS A 34 -5.84 -0.45 21.90
CA LYS A 34 -6.66 0.76 21.80
C LYS A 34 -7.05 1.09 20.35
N GLN A 35 -6.16 0.87 19.38
CA GLN A 35 -6.47 1.07 17.97
C GLN A 35 -7.45 0.02 17.45
N ILE A 36 -7.37 -1.24 17.91
CA ILE A 36 -8.35 -2.28 17.61
C ILE A 36 -9.75 -1.90 18.12
N GLU A 37 -9.85 -1.39 19.35
CA GLU A 37 -11.11 -0.89 19.91
C GLU A 37 -11.68 0.28 19.11
N LEU A 38 -10.82 1.23 18.73
CA LEU A 38 -11.22 2.38 17.91
C LEU A 38 -11.60 1.97 16.47
N HIS A 39 -11.06 0.87 15.95
CA HIS A 39 -11.36 0.36 14.61
C HIS A 39 -12.82 -0.11 14.49
N ALA A 40 -13.37 -0.73 15.55
CA ALA A 40 -14.78 -1.11 15.61
C ALA A 40 -15.74 0.09 15.40
N ASP A 41 -15.29 1.30 15.76
CA ASP A 41 -16.01 2.56 15.56
C ASP A 41 -15.60 3.32 14.28
N GLY A 42 -14.75 2.73 13.44
CA GLY A 42 -14.19 3.37 12.23
C GLY A 42 -13.21 4.52 12.51
N LYS A 43 -12.71 4.62 13.75
CA LYS A 43 -11.80 5.70 14.22
C LYS A 43 -10.37 5.22 14.49
N GLY A 44 -10.17 3.91 14.49
CA GLY A 44 -8.86 3.29 14.64
C GLY A 44 -8.14 3.27 13.32
N MET A 45 -6.81 3.25 13.37
CA MET A 45 -6.01 2.95 12.18
C MET A 45 -6.44 1.56 11.67
N HIS A 46 -6.63 1.39 10.35
CA HIS A 46 -6.74 0.03 9.80
C HIS A 46 -5.44 -0.66 10.19
N THR A 47 -5.51 -1.59 11.14
CA THR A 47 -4.31 -2.31 11.54
C THR A 47 -3.86 -3.11 10.33
N LEU A 48 -2.55 -3.26 10.16
CA LEU A 48 -2.00 -4.11 9.11
C LEU A 48 -2.68 -5.50 9.13
N ASP A 49 -2.99 -5.98 10.32
CA ASP A 49 -3.74 -7.22 10.57
C ASP A 49 -5.11 -7.26 9.87
N ALA A 50 -5.89 -6.17 9.90
CA ALA A 50 -7.19 -6.12 9.24
C ALA A 50 -7.04 -6.22 7.70
N ILE A 51 -5.98 -5.62 7.15
CA ILE A 51 -5.66 -5.70 5.72
C ILE A 51 -5.20 -7.13 5.36
N ILE A 52 -4.42 -7.76 6.22
CA ILE A 52 -3.95 -9.15 6.06
C ILE A 52 -5.13 -10.13 6.10
N GLU A 53 -6.04 -9.99 7.06
CA GLU A 53 -7.22 -10.85 7.17
C GLU A 53 -8.16 -10.66 5.98
N ALA A 54 -8.40 -9.42 5.53
CA ALA A 54 -9.19 -9.18 4.33
C ALA A 54 -8.57 -9.84 3.08
N ALA A 55 -7.24 -9.74 2.92
CA ALA A 55 -6.53 -10.39 1.83
C ALA A 55 -6.64 -11.92 1.90
N LYS A 56 -6.50 -12.50 3.10
CA LYS A 56 -6.66 -13.94 3.34
C LYS A 56 -8.07 -14.42 2.99
N GLU A 57 -9.09 -13.70 3.43
CA GLU A 57 -10.48 -14.01 3.11
C GLU A 57 -10.76 -13.95 1.60
N HIS A 58 -10.25 -12.92 0.92
CA HIS A 58 -10.41 -12.76 -0.54
C HIS A 58 -9.78 -13.94 -1.29
N ILE A 59 -8.52 -14.28 -0.99
CA ILE A 59 -7.80 -15.38 -1.63
C ILE A 59 -8.48 -16.72 -1.37
N LEU A 60 -8.90 -16.99 -0.13
CA LEU A 60 -9.56 -18.25 0.22
C LEU A 60 -10.94 -18.39 -0.44
N ARG A 61 -11.66 -17.28 -0.61
CA ARG A 61 -12.96 -17.25 -1.30
C ARG A 61 -12.84 -17.59 -2.78
N ASN A 62 -11.74 -17.18 -3.42
CA ASN A 62 -11.46 -17.39 -4.84
C ASN A 62 -10.51 -18.58 -5.09
N ALA A 63 -10.25 -19.41 -4.07
CA ALA A 63 -9.24 -20.46 -4.16
C ALA A 63 -9.47 -21.47 -5.30
N ASP A 64 -10.72 -21.70 -5.67
CA ASP A 64 -11.15 -22.60 -6.75
C ASP A 64 -11.02 -21.98 -8.15
N THR A 65 -10.93 -20.65 -8.26
CA THR A 65 -10.75 -19.96 -9.54
C THR A 65 -9.27 -19.88 -9.96
N TYR A 66 -8.35 -20.07 -9.02
CA TYR A 66 -6.92 -19.93 -9.28
C TYR A 66 -6.28 -21.20 -9.85
N PRO A 67 -5.33 -21.08 -10.79
CA PRO A 67 -4.44 -22.17 -11.17
C PRO A 67 -3.71 -22.74 -9.94
N PRO A 68 -3.44 -24.06 -9.88
CA PRO A 68 -2.82 -24.68 -8.71
C PRO A 68 -1.50 -24.01 -8.27
N GLY A 69 -0.68 -23.57 -9.21
CA GLY A 69 0.58 -22.89 -8.92
C GLY A 69 0.40 -21.52 -8.26
N TRP A 70 -0.68 -20.81 -8.58
CA TRP A 70 -0.97 -19.50 -7.98
C TRP A 70 -1.40 -19.66 -6.52
N LEU A 71 -2.25 -20.65 -6.23
CA LEU A 71 -2.70 -20.91 -4.87
C LEU A 71 -1.53 -21.28 -3.95
N GLU A 72 -0.57 -22.09 -4.40
CA GLU A 72 0.63 -22.39 -3.63
C GLU A 72 1.48 -21.14 -3.37
N GLN A 73 1.59 -20.23 -4.33
CA GLN A 73 2.28 -18.97 -4.13
C GLN A 73 1.55 -18.04 -3.16
N PHE A 74 0.22 -17.99 -3.20
CA PHE A 74 -0.58 -17.21 -2.26
C PHE A 74 -0.45 -17.71 -0.83
N LYS A 75 -0.38 -19.03 -0.62
CA LYS A 75 -0.06 -19.60 0.70
C LYS A 75 1.28 -19.10 1.24
N ILE A 76 2.32 -19.03 0.39
CA ILE A 76 3.62 -18.49 0.80
C ILE A 76 3.53 -17.00 1.15
N HIS A 77 2.78 -16.20 0.39
CA HIS A 77 2.58 -14.79 0.73
C HIS A 77 1.81 -14.63 2.04
N LEU A 78 0.72 -15.37 2.24
CA LEU A 78 -0.05 -15.36 3.48
C LEU A 78 0.81 -15.78 4.69
N GLU A 79 1.61 -16.84 4.55
CA GLU A 79 2.56 -17.27 5.59
C GLU A 79 3.56 -16.15 5.92
N ARG A 80 4.06 -15.42 4.91
CA ARG A 80 4.96 -14.28 5.15
C ARG A 80 4.25 -13.15 5.91
N LEU A 81 3.00 -12.87 5.57
CA LEU A 81 2.21 -11.85 6.27
C LEU A 81 1.95 -12.25 7.73
N GLU A 82 1.64 -13.52 7.99
CA GLU A 82 1.47 -14.07 9.34
C GLU A 82 2.77 -14.05 10.17
N ASN A 83 3.93 -13.92 9.51
CA ASN A 83 5.25 -13.84 10.14
C ASN A 83 5.88 -12.44 10.04
N ASP A 84 5.06 -11.38 10.12
CA ASP A 84 5.49 -9.98 10.19
C ASP A 84 6.35 -9.49 9.01
N ALA A 85 6.23 -10.11 7.83
CA ALA A 85 6.93 -9.62 6.64
C ALA A 85 6.40 -8.23 6.23
N PRO A 86 7.27 -7.31 5.77
CA PRO A 86 6.86 -5.97 5.41
C PRO A 86 5.98 -5.99 4.15
N THR A 87 4.67 -5.90 4.31
CA THR A 87 3.68 -5.98 3.21
C THR A 87 3.71 -4.77 2.29
N CYS A 88 3.86 -3.59 2.86
CA CYS A 88 3.76 -2.31 2.16
C CYS A 88 4.79 -1.33 2.70
N GLU A 89 5.43 -0.60 1.79
CA GLU A 89 6.26 0.55 2.10
C GLU A 89 5.42 1.83 1.95
N ILE A 90 5.47 2.71 2.96
CA ILE A 90 4.93 4.06 2.84
C ILE A 90 6.05 4.96 2.34
N ILE A 91 5.90 5.47 1.12
CA ILE A 91 6.89 6.33 0.47
C ILE A 91 6.41 7.77 0.54
N THR A 92 7.26 8.67 1.02
CA THR A 92 6.97 10.11 1.04
C THR A 92 7.87 10.83 0.05
N PHE A 93 7.28 11.65 -0.81
CA PHE A 93 8.00 12.41 -1.82
C PHE A 93 7.68 13.91 -1.71
N PRO A 94 8.68 14.80 -1.53
CA PRO A 94 8.48 16.24 -1.39
C PRO A 94 8.23 16.89 -2.77
N GLY A 95 7.09 16.55 -3.37
CA GLY A 95 6.65 17.05 -4.66
C GLY A 95 5.24 16.57 -5.00
N PHE A 96 4.81 16.87 -6.23
CA PHE A 96 3.51 16.48 -6.74
C PHE A 96 3.67 15.33 -7.74
N MET A 97 3.14 14.15 -7.40
CA MET A 97 3.23 12.92 -8.19
C MET A 97 1.89 12.16 -8.11
N SER A 98 0.81 12.80 -8.52
CA SER A 98 -0.53 12.22 -8.45
C SER A 98 -1.44 12.82 -9.53
N GLY A 99 -2.62 12.24 -9.72
CA GLY A 99 -3.70 12.73 -10.58
C GLY A 99 -5.05 12.31 -10.02
N PRO A 100 -6.17 12.73 -10.61
CA PRO A 100 -6.28 13.50 -11.86
C PRO A 100 -6.16 15.03 -11.67
N ASN A 101 -6.32 15.56 -10.46
CA ASN A 101 -6.33 17.01 -10.24
C ASN A 101 -4.89 17.57 -10.30
N PRO A 102 -4.60 18.59 -11.13
CA PRO A 102 -3.24 19.13 -11.30
C PRO A 102 -2.78 20.00 -10.12
N PRO A 103 -1.46 20.24 -9.98
CA PRO A 103 -0.94 21.13 -8.94
C PRO A 103 -1.25 22.61 -9.24
N GLU A 104 -1.43 23.39 -8.19
CA GLU A 104 -1.66 24.83 -8.23
C GLU A 104 -0.34 25.61 -8.23
N PRO A 105 -0.23 26.70 -9.03
CA PRO A 105 0.94 27.56 -9.01
C PRO A 105 1.27 28.12 -7.62
N GLY A 106 2.56 28.06 -7.25
CA GLY A 106 3.06 28.62 -5.98
C GLY A 106 2.74 27.80 -4.73
N LYS A 107 2.13 26.61 -4.86
CA LYS A 107 1.88 25.69 -3.74
C LYS A 107 3.00 24.67 -3.58
N LYS A 108 3.12 24.12 -2.37
CA LYS A 108 4.03 23.02 -2.03
C LYS A 108 3.21 21.75 -1.83
N TYR A 109 3.76 20.62 -2.27
CA TYR A 109 3.08 19.33 -2.23
C TYR A 109 3.95 18.29 -1.53
N LEU A 110 3.29 17.39 -0.83
CA LEU A 110 3.82 16.12 -0.34
C LEU A 110 2.97 15.03 -0.98
N SER A 111 3.60 14.12 -1.70
CA SER A 111 2.95 12.90 -2.21
C SER A 111 3.29 11.76 -1.28
N ILE A 112 2.28 10.99 -0.86
CA ILE A 112 2.43 9.82 0.00
C ILE A 112 1.89 8.63 -0.77
N PHE A 113 2.70 7.58 -0.88
CA PHE A 113 2.38 6.37 -1.63
C PHE A 113 2.41 5.16 -0.73
N ALA A 114 1.67 4.14 -1.13
CA ALA A 114 1.72 2.79 -0.59
C ALA A 114 2.27 1.92 -1.73
N SER A 115 3.46 1.38 -1.53
CA SER A 115 4.08 0.44 -2.46
C SER A 115 4.03 -0.95 -1.84
N LEU A 116 3.29 -1.88 -2.46
CA LEU A 116 3.29 -3.26 -2.01
C LEU A 116 4.64 -3.90 -2.29
N ASN A 117 5.26 -4.47 -1.26
CA ASN A 117 6.44 -5.32 -1.41
C ASN A 117 6.04 -6.75 -1.80
N GLN A 118 4.76 -7.09 -1.60
CA GLN A 118 4.18 -8.39 -1.94
C GLN A 118 2.90 -8.18 -2.75
N CYS A 119 3.01 -8.27 -4.08
CA CYS A 119 1.87 -8.12 -4.98
C CYS A 119 1.10 -9.44 -5.12
N PHE A 120 -0.22 -9.38 -4.97
CA PHE A 120 -1.11 -10.52 -5.17
C PHE A 120 -1.55 -10.67 -6.63
N SER A 121 -1.66 -9.59 -7.40
CA SER A 121 -1.89 -9.63 -8.85
C SER A 121 -0.87 -10.52 -9.59
N ARG A 122 -1.32 -11.19 -10.65
CA ARG A 122 -0.49 -12.06 -11.51
C ARG A 122 -0.68 -11.69 -12.97
N ASP A 123 0.42 -11.34 -13.61
CA ASP A 123 0.45 -10.90 -15.00
C ASP A 123 0.49 -12.07 -15.99
N THR A 124 0.26 -11.75 -17.25
CA THR A 124 0.57 -12.61 -18.38
C THR A 124 1.38 -11.85 -19.42
N ILE A 125 2.30 -12.58 -20.06
CA ILE A 125 3.10 -12.07 -21.18
C ILE A 125 3.04 -13.11 -22.28
N HIS A 126 2.49 -12.73 -23.43
CA HIS A 126 2.29 -13.63 -24.56
C HIS A 126 2.89 -13.03 -25.84
N GLY A 127 3.53 -13.87 -26.66
CA GLY A 127 4.04 -13.43 -27.96
C GLY A 127 2.87 -13.00 -28.86
N ALA A 128 2.84 -11.73 -29.25
CA ALA A 128 1.77 -11.19 -30.09
C ALA A 128 1.89 -11.65 -31.55
N SER A 129 3.09 -12.08 -31.97
CA SER A 129 3.35 -12.58 -33.33
C SER A 129 4.52 -13.57 -33.35
N ASN A 130 4.78 -14.15 -34.53
CA ASN A 130 5.95 -15.01 -34.77
C ASN A 130 7.24 -14.21 -35.06
N ASP A 131 7.16 -12.88 -35.12
CA ASP A 131 8.31 -12.01 -35.39
C ASP A 131 8.98 -11.63 -34.05
N PRO A 132 10.22 -12.11 -33.78
CA PRO A 132 10.90 -11.85 -32.51
C PRO A 132 11.33 -10.39 -32.31
N GLN A 133 11.16 -9.52 -33.33
CA GLN A 133 11.40 -8.08 -33.19
C GLN A 133 10.16 -7.30 -32.71
N GLN A 134 9.00 -7.95 -32.65
CA GLN A 134 7.78 -7.33 -32.13
C GLN A 134 7.69 -7.56 -30.63
N ASP A 135 7.24 -6.53 -29.92
CA ASP A 135 7.00 -6.62 -28.48
C ASP A 135 5.90 -7.64 -28.19
N PRO A 136 6.01 -8.39 -27.08
CA PRO A 136 4.92 -9.25 -26.64
C PRO A 136 3.75 -8.40 -26.13
N GLU A 137 2.59 -9.04 -26.01
CA GLU A 137 1.45 -8.49 -25.31
C GLU A 137 1.68 -8.65 -23.80
N PHE A 138 1.53 -7.56 -23.06
CA PHE A 138 1.66 -7.51 -21.60
C PHE A 138 0.28 -7.23 -21.01
N ASP A 139 -0.22 -8.17 -20.20
CA ASP A 139 -1.40 -7.93 -19.37
C ASP A 139 -1.01 -8.06 -17.89
N PRO A 140 -0.82 -6.93 -17.19
CA PRO A 140 -0.36 -6.96 -15.81
C PRO A 140 -1.42 -7.38 -14.80
N HIS A 141 -2.71 -7.41 -15.18
CA HIS A 141 -3.83 -7.69 -14.26
C HIS A 141 -3.75 -6.89 -12.94
N TYR A 142 -3.36 -5.61 -13.04
CA TYR A 142 -3.24 -4.75 -11.87
C TYR A 142 -4.61 -4.55 -11.22
N PHE A 143 -4.62 -4.53 -9.89
CA PHE A 143 -5.79 -4.21 -9.05
C PHE A 143 -6.96 -5.21 -9.12
N GLU A 144 -6.76 -6.40 -9.72
CA GLU A 144 -7.75 -7.48 -9.62
C GLU A 144 -7.93 -8.00 -8.18
N GLU A 145 -6.89 -7.85 -7.36
CA GLU A 145 -6.90 -8.21 -5.95
C GLU A 145 -7.22 -6.97 -5.11
N GLU A 146 -8.23 -7.08 -4.23
CA GLU A 146 -8.85 -5.93 -3.53
C GLU A 146 -7.96 -5.28 -2.45
N ILE A 147 -6.82 -5.90 -2.09
CA ILE A 147 -5.95 -5.46 -0.99
C ILE A 147 -5.42 -4.03 -1.17
N TRP A 148 -5.31 -3.55 -2.42
CA TRP A 148 -4.82 -2.20 -2.73
C TRP A 148 -5.70 -1.09 -2.15
N PHE A 149 -7.02 -1.26 -2.14
CA PHE A 149 -7.95 -0.24 -1.65
C PHE A 149 -7.76 0.05 -0.16
N GLU A 150 -7.49 -1.00 0.62
CA GLU A 150 -7.25 -0.86 2.06
C GLU A 150 -5.99 -0.03 2.36
N PHE A 151 -4.94 -0.17 1.55
CA PHE A 151 -3.76 0.68 1.69
C PHE A 151 -4.03 2.14 1.31
N ILE A 152 -4.87 2.41 0.32
CA ILE A 152 -5.27 3.78 -0.01
C ILE A 152 -6.06 4.39 1.15
N LYS A 153 -7.02 3.65 1.72
CA LYS A 153 -7.78 4.09 2.92
C LYS A 153 -6.85 4.39 4.10
N LEU A 154 -5.86 3.52 4.33
CA LEU A 154 -4.83 3.71 5.35
C LEU A 154 -4.06 5.03 5.14
N LEU A 155 -3.61 5.34 3.91
CA LEU A 155 -2.90 6.58 3.62
C LEU A 155 -3.76 7.83 3.83
N ARG A 156 -5.05 7.76 3.48
CA ARG A 156 -5.99 8.87 3.69
C ARG A 156 -6.17 9.14 5.19
N ASN A 157 -6.32 8.08 5.99
CA ASN A 157 -6.39 8.19 7.44
C ASN A 157 -5.07 8.70 8.06
N LEU A 158 -3.93 8.27 7.53
CA LEU A 158 -2.61 8.77 7.95
C LEU A 158 -2.51 10.29 7.73
N GLY A 159 -2.99 10.81 6.59
CA GLY A 159 -3.03 12.25 6.32
C GLY A 159 -3.91 13.06 7.28
N GLN A 160 -4.88 12.42 7.95
CA GLN A 160 -5.75 13.02 8.97
C GLN A 160 -5.23 12.84 10.40
N THR A 161 -4.08 12.21 10.59
CA THR A 161 -3.51 11.90 11.91
C THR A 161 -2.38 12.87 12.27
N THR A 162 -2.36 13.34 13.52
CA THR A 162 -1.27 14.19 14.05
C THR A 162 0.03 13.38 14.16
N PRO A 163 1.21 13.97 13.82
CA PRO A 163 1.45 15.37 13.49
C PRO A 163 1.29 15.71 12.00
N LEU A 164 1.04 14.72 11.15
CA LEU A 164 1.00 14.92 9.71
C LEU A 164 -0.17 15.82 9.28
N LYS A 165 -1.34 15.65 9.90
CA LYS A 165 -2.51 16.53 9.72
C LYS A 165 -2.18 18.01 9.91
N ASP A 166 -1.25 18.35 10.81
CA ASP A 166 -0.91 19.74 11.10
C ASP A 166 -0.05 20.36 9.97
N LEU A 167 0.53 19.52 9.11
CA LEU A 167 1.32 19.92 7.94
C LEU A 167 0.51 19.88 6.64
N ILE A 168 -0.51 19.01 6.57
CA ILE A 168 -1.34 18.82 5.37
C ILE A 168 -2.51 19.80 5.38
N VAL A 169 -2.50 20.73 4.43
CA VAL A 169 -3.57 21.73 4.29
C VAL A 169 -4.84 21.14 3.67
N LYS A 170 -4.70 20.26 2.67
CA LYS A 170 -5.81 19.57 1.99
C LYS A 170 -5.31 18.34 1.24
N GLU A 171 -6.16 17.33 1.11
CA GLU A 171 -5.98 16.24 0.15
C GLU A 171 -6.32 16.75 -1.26
N THR A 172 -5.40 16.60 -2.22
CA THR A 172 -5.61 17.03 -3.62
C THR A 172 -6.14 15.89 -4.49
N ASN A 173 -5.63 14.69 -4.29
CA ASN A 173 -6.04 13.46 -4.98
C ASN A 173 -6.09 12.32 -3.94
N PRO A 174 -7.06 11.38 -4.06
CA PRO A 174 -8.17 11.38 -5.03
C PRO A 174 -9.16 12.52 -4.80
N GLY A 175 -9.14 13.14 -3.61
CA GLY A 175 -9.92 14.31 -3.26
C GLY A 175 -11.07 13.95 -2.32
N LEU A 176 -11.54 14.94 -1.57
CA LEU A 176 -12.55 14.74 -0.51
C LEU A 176 -13.92 14.27 -1.03
N ASN A 177 -14.18 14.40 -2.34
CA ASN A 177 -15.43 13.94 -2.96
C ASN A 177 -15.45 12.43 -3.21
N VAL A 178 -14.29 11.77 -3.17
CA VAL A 178 -14.16 10.32 -3.31
C VAL A 178 -14.41 9.70 -1.94
N THR A 179 -15.55 9.04 -1.77
CA THR A 179 -16.01 8.57 -0.44
C THR A 179 -16.42 7.10 -0.40
N THR A 180 -16.61 6.47 -1.56
CA THR A 180 -16.92 5.04 -1.65
C THR A 180 -15.77 4.27 -2.29
N ASP A 181 -15.73 2.95 -2.06
CA ASP A 181 -14.72 2.07 -2.66
C ASP A 181 -14.81 2.05 -4.20
N ASN A 182 -16.01 2.26 -4.75
CA ASN A 182 -16.22 2.37 -6.20
C ASN A 182 -15.69 3.70 -6.79
N ASP A 183 -15.52 4.73 -5.96
CA ASP A 183 -14.99 6.03 -6.38
C ASP A 183 -13.46 6.09 -6.28
N LEU A 184 -12.85 5.16 -5.52
CA LEU A 184 -11.42 5.00 -5.32
C LEU A 184 -10.77 4.23 -6.48
#